data_AF-A0AA95KPA7-F1
#
_entry.id   AF-A0AA95KPA7-F1
#
_cell.length_a   1.000
_cell.length_b   1.000
_cell.length_c   1.000
_cell.angle_alpha   90.00
_cell.angle_beta   90.00
_cell.angle_gamma   90.00
#
_symmetry.space_group_name_H-M   'P 1'
#
loop_
_entity.id
_entity.type
_entity.pdbx_description
1 polymer ?
#
loop_
_entity_poly.entity_id
_entity_poly.type
_entity_poly.pdbx_seq_one_letter_code
_entity_poly.pdbx_strand_id
1 'polypeptide(L)'
;MRKNTGCNTSHGCPPQTSCDKAKTLRVDCDSVSNPPTGVDLTYPVADIDVSLAVVDLQVDVESDIHLPTPAREIKNMKRNVSLTQCKAIISSMNSGTVKLYVSGIVHKNIQYIDQCSGFMRDHSVDVPFTCIQAVEVFNQPTEEILSNKNSISERRFIDKKGLGADRCTSGAFTEEYFNEPIKCKLLYSFVNDIDLFKDFDNWGRFSRITEKMEVGLKIKLLQKQQVNLDYCNAPEPEYDESSS
;
A
#
# COMPACT_ATOMS: atom_id res chain seq x y z
N MET A 1 30.93 -35.44 -42.16
CA MET A 1 29.57 -35.83 -42.60
C MET A 1 28.60 -34.72 -42.20
N ARG A 2 27.68 -34.33 -43.09
CA ARG A 2 26.69 -33.25 -42.88
C ARG A 2 25.42 -33.76 -42.17
N LYS A 3 24.70 -32.77 -41.59
CA LYS A 3 23.33 -32.72 -41.01
C LYS A 3 23.31 -32.90 -39.47
N ASN A 4 22.53 -32.14 -38.69
CA ASN A 4 21.38 -31.32 -39.04
C ASN A 4 21.12 -30.20 -38.02
N THR A 5 20.43 -29.18 -38.49
CA THR A 5 19.93 -27.98 -37.78
C THR A 5 19.00 -28.29 -36.61
N GLY A 6 19.19 -27.57 -35.51
CA GLY A 6 18.16 -27.32 -34.50
C GLY A 6 18.31 -25.89 -33.99
N CYS A 7 17.37 -25.02 -34.37
CA CYS A 7 17.24 -23.67 -33.80
C CYS A 7 16.91 -23.77 -32.32
N ASN A 8 17.64 -23.05 -31.47
CA ASN A 8 17.00 -22.40 -30.33
C ASN A 8 17.78 -21.19 -29.84
N THR A 9 17.01 -20.13 -29.68
CA THR A 9 17.31 -18.81 -29.14
C THR A 9 17.76 -18.88 -27.68
N SER A 10 18.96 -18.38 -27.38
CA SER A 10 19.20 -17.51 -26.22
C SER A 10 20.57 -16.84 -26.36
N HIS A 11 20.59 -15.50 -26.44
CA HIS A 11 21.80 -14.73 -26.24
C HIS A 11 22.06 -14.64 -24.73
N GLY A 12 22.75 -15.64 -24.21
CA GLY A 12 23.32 -15.64 -22.87
C GLY A 12 24.62 -16.44 -22.91
N CYS A 13 25.66 -15.96 -22.22
CA CYS A 13 26.90 -16.70 -22.09
C CYS A 13 26.57 -18.03 -21.39
N PRO A 14 26.89 -19.20 -21.98
CA PRO A 14 26.57 -20.47 -21.35
C PRO A 14 27.30 -20.53 -20.00
N PRO A 15 26.60 -20.89 -18.90
CA PRO A 15 27.23 -20.96 -17.58
C PRO A 15 28.37 -21.97 -17.61
N GLN A 16 29.48 -21.60 -17.00
CA GLN A 16 30.68 -22.42 -16.94
C GLN A 16 30.34 -23.75 -16.25
N THR A 17 30.63 -24.87 -16.92
CA THR A 17 30.43 -26.21 -16.36
C THR A 17 31.27 -26.36 -15.09
N SER A 18 30.63 -26.70 -13.97
CA SER A 18 31.32 -26.82 -12.68
C SER A 18 32.36 -27.95 -12.73
N CYS A 19 33.56 -27.68 -12.23
CA CYS A 19 34.61 -28.68 -12.03
C CYS A 19 34.21 -29.75 -10.98
N ASP A 20 35.10 -30.73 -10.77
CA ASP A 20 34.93 -31.78 -9.77
C ASP A 20 34.56 -31.23 -8.39
N LYS A 21 33.50 -31.81 -7.82
CA LYS A 21 33.01 -31.47 -6.48
C LYS A 21 33.57 -32.44 -5.47
N ALA A 22 34.18 -31.91 -4.41
CA ALA A 22 34.60 -32.71 -3.28
C ALA A 22 33.39 -33.41 -2.62
N LYS A 23 33.57 -34.67 -2.23
CA LYS A 23 32.55 -35.44 -1.51
C LYS A 23 32.62 -35.08 -0.03
N THR A 24 31.67 -34.29 0.44
CA THR A 24 31.48 -34.00 1.86
C THR A 24 31.15 -35.31 2.60
N LEU A 25 32.00 -35.73 3.53
CA LEU A 25 31.84 -37.00 4.25
C LEU A 25 30.98 -36.85 5.52
N ARG A 26 31.16 -35.74 6.23
CA ARG A 26 30.39 -35.39 7.43
C ARG A 26 30.47 -33.88 7.66
N VAL A 27 29.34 -33.28 7.99
CA VAL A 27 29.25 -31.91 8.49
C VAL A 27 28.48 -32.02 9.80
N ASP A 28 29.12 -31.60 10.88
CA ASP A 28 28.45 -31.42 12.14
C ASP A 28 28.34 -29.91 12.39
N CYS A 29 27.17 -29.50 12.88
CA CYS A 29 26.92 -28.16 13.34
C CYS A 29 26.30 -28.26 14.74
N ASP A 30 26.74 -27.36 15.61
CA ASP A 30 26.21 -27.21 16.95
C ASP A 30 25.94 -25.72 17.19
N SER A 31 24.90 -25.41 17.95
CA SER A 31 24.56 -24.04 18.30
C SER A 31 24.10 -23.95 19.76
N VAL A 32 24.58 -22.92 20.43
CA VAL A 32 24.10 -22.52 21.76
C VAL A 32 23.56 -21.11 21.64
N SER A 33 22.27 -20.94 21.89
CA SER A 33 21.63 -19.62 21.96
C SER A 33 21.67 -19.11 23.39
N ASN A 34 22.07 -17.84 23.55
CA ASN A 34 21.97 -17.12 24.82
C ASN A 34 20.80 -16.11 24.74
N PRO A 35 20.14 -15.78 25.86
CA PRO A 35 19.12 -14.74 25.87
C PRO A 35 19.71 -13.38 25.49
N PRO A 36 18.96 -12.52 24.81
CA PRO A 36 19.42 -11.17 24.50
C PRO A 36 19.55 -10.34 25.79
N THR A 37 20.71 -9.76 26.03
CA THR A 37 20.94 -8.77 27.11
C THR A 37 20.84 -7.36 26.54
N GLY A 38 19.94 -6.54 27.07
CA GLY A 38 19.86 -5.11 26.76
C GLY A 38 20.95 -4.31 27.49
N VAL A 39 21.32 -3.16 26.92
CA VAL A 39 22.19 -2.16 27.57
C VAL A 39 21.30 -1.05 28.14
N ASP A 40 21.59 -0.59 29.35
CA ASP A 40 20.90 0.58 29.92
C ASP A 40 21.23 1.82 29.10
N LEU A 41 20.20 2.45 28.53
CA LEU A 41 20.34 3.65 27.71
C LEU A 41 20.15 4.90 28.57
N THR A 42 21.07 5.86 28.46
CA THR A 42 20.90 7.20 29.07
C THR A 42 19.67 7.92 28.52
N TYR A 43 19.30 7.64 27.26
CA TYR A 43 18.08 8.09 26.61
C TYR A 43 17.40 6.87 26.00
N PRO A 44 16.42 6.25 26.69
CA PRO A 44 15.81 5.01 26.24
C PRO A 44 14.80 5.27 25.12
N VAL A 45 15.34 5.53 23.93
CA VAL A 45 14.58 5.74 22.71
C VAL A 45 14.72 4.53 21.78
N ALA A 46 13.65 4.21 21.06
CA ALA A 46 13.64 3.16 20.06
C ALA A 46 12.84 3.57 18.83
N ASP A 47 13.33 3.19 17.65
CA ASP A 47 12.59 3.34 16.40
C ASP A 47 11.59 2.18 16.25
N ILE A 48 10.30 2.48 16.27
CA ILE A 48 9.23 1.48 16.18
C ILE A 48 8.15 1.91 15.18
N ASP A 49 7.40 0.94 14.66
CA ASP A 49 6.20 1.22 13.87
C ASP A 49 5.05 1.64 14.82
N VAL A 50 4.85 2.95 14.95
CA VAL A 50 3.77 3.53 15.75
C VAL A 50 2.46 3.43 14.98
N SER A 51 1.42 2.93 15.67
CA SER A 51 0.07 2.88 15.13
C SER A 51 -0.60 4.23 15.25
N LEU A 52 -0.78 4.95 14.15
CA LEU A 52 -1.42 6.26 14.14
C LEU A 52 -2.94 6.14 14.33
N ALA A 53 -3.57 5.18 13.65
CA ALA A 53 -5.00 4.88 13.74
C ALA A 53 -5.33 3.48 13.19
N VAL A 54 -6.49 2.96 13.59
CA VAL A 54 -7.17 1.84 12.91
C VAL A 54 -8.47 2.39 12.35
N VAL A 55 -8.62 2.32 11.04
CA VAL A 55 -9.67 3.00 10.27
C VAL A 55 -10.60 1.96 9.71
N ASP A 56 -11.89 2.06 10.03
CA ASP A 56 -12.95 1.35 9.32
C ASP A 56 -13.50 2.29 8.23
N LEU A 57 -13.27 1.95 6.97
CA LEU A 57 -13.61 2.75 5.80
C LEU A 57 -14.69 2.04 4.99
N GLN A 58 -15.77 2.76 4.69
CA GLN A 58 -16.85 2.30 3.83
C GLN A 58 -16.74 2.99 2.46
N VAL A 59 -16.77 2.20 1.38
CA VAL A 59 -16.78 2.71 0.01
C VAL A 59 -18.00 2.16 -0.71
N ASP A 60 -18.96 3.03 -1.01
CA ASP A 60 -20.15 2.66 -1.77
C ASP A 60 -19.85 2.73 -3.28
N VAL A 61 -20.15 1.64 -3.98
CA VAL A 61 -19.84 1.47 -5.41
C VAL A 61 -21.10 1.01 -6.15
N GLU A 62 -21.42 1.69 -7.24
CA GLU A 62 -22.42 1.23 -8.21
C GLU A 62 -21.69 0.83 -9.49
N SER A 63 -22.00 -0.37 -10.00
CA SER A 63 -21.39 -0.90 -11.21
C SER A 63 -22.41 -1.52 -12.14
N ASP A 64 -22.08 -1.54 -13.43
CA ASP A 64 -22.92 -2.13 -14.46
C ASP A 64 -22.11 -3.19 -15.23
N ILE A 65 -22.52 -4.45 -15.08
CA ILE A 65 -21.82 -5.62 -15.58
C ILE A 65 -22.63 -6.23 -16.72
N HIS A 66 -22.01 -6.34 -17.89
CA HIS A 66 -22.60 -6.96 -19.07
C HIS A 66 -22.11 -8.40 -19.21
N LEU A 67 -23.03 -9.35 -19.17
CA LEU A 67 -22.70 -10.75 -19.39
C LEU A 67 -22.48 -11.01 -20.90
N PRO A 68 -21.47 -11.80 -21.28
CA PRO A 68 -21.21 -12.13 -22.69
C PRO A 68 -22.38 -12.81 -23.41
N THR A 69 -23.23 -13.51 -22.65
CA THR A 69 -24.47 -14.14 -23.12
C THR A 69 -25.58 -13.94 -22.09
N PRO A 70 -26.86 -13.86 -22.48
CA PRO A 70 -27.96 -13.73 -21.53
C PRO A 70 -28.00 -14.91 -20.55
N ALA A 71 -28.12 -14.60 -19.26
CA ALA A 71 -28.20 -15.56 -18.17
C ALA A 71 -29.65 -15.81 -17.77
N ARG A 72 -29.99 -17.07 -17.53
CA ARG A 72 -31.24 -17.46 -16.88
C ARG A 72 -31.11 -17.35 -15.36
N GLU A 73 -29.97 -17.72 -14.81
CA GLU A 73 -29.73 -17.80 -13.37
C GLU A 73 -28.24 -17.67 -13.07
N ILE A 74 -27.89 -16.88 -12.04
CA ILE A 74 -26.55 -16.89 -11.43
C ILE A 74 -26.48 -18.02 -10.41
N LYS A 75 -25.48 -18.88 -10.54
CA LYS A 75 -25.23 -19.99 -9.59
C LYS A 75 -24.30 -19.60 -8.47
N ASN A 76 -23.26 -18.83 -8.79
CA ASN A 76 -22.29 -18.36 -7.81
C ASN A 76 -21.68 -17.05 -8.29
N MET A 77 -21.33 -16.19 -7.36
CA MET A 77 -20.57 -14.98 -7.65
C MET A 77 -19.56 -14.76 -6.52
N LYS A 78 -18.28 -15.02 -6.78
CA LYS A 78 -17.21 -14.77 -5.81
C LYS A 78 -16.72 -13.34 -5.95
N ARG A 79 -16.47 -12.66 -4.84
CA ARG A 79 -15.93 -11.30 -4.78
C ARG A 79 -14.62 -11.31 -4.00
N ASN A 80 -13.55 -10.77 -4.59
CA ASN A 80 -12.25 -10.62 -3.94
C ASN A 80 -11.83 -9.16 -3.98
N VAL A 81 -11.59 -8.55 -2.82
CA VAL A 81 -11.14 -7.16 -2.71
C VAL A 81 -9.61 -7.13 -2.71
N SER A 82 -9.04 -6.17 -3.44
CA SER A 82 -7.61 -5.87 -3.43
C SER A 82 -7.40 -4.36 -3.48
N LEU A 83 -6.36 -3.87 -2.80
CA LEU A 83 -5.97 -2.46 -2.88
C LEU A 83 -4.84 -2.29 -3.89
N THR A 84 -5.01 -1.36 -4.81
CA THR A 84 -3.97 -0.92 -5.76
C THR A 84 -3.23 0.30 -5.23
N GLN A 85 -3.86 1.08 -4.35
CA GLN A 85 -3.25 2.20 -3.65
C GLN A 85 -3.79 2.31 -2.23
N CYS A 86 -2.90 2.55 -1.28
CA CYS A 86 -3.25 3.11 0.02
C CYS A 86 -2.12 4.03 0.48
N LYS A 87 -2.40 5.34 0.50
CA LYS A 87 -1.44 6.38 0.91
C LYS A 87 -2.11 7.35 1.85
N ALA A 88 -1.40 7.80 2.87
CA ALA A 88 -1.86 8.86 3.75
C ALA A 88 -0.81 9.98 3.80
N ILE A 89 -1.28 11.22 3.86
CA ILE A 89 -0.46 12.42 4.06
C ILE A 89 -1.04 13.24 5.20
N ILE A 90 -0.20 14.00 5.89
CA ILE A 90 -0.65 14.90 6.96
C ILE A 90 -1.56 15.97 6.36
N SER A 91 -2.72 16.20 6.98
CA SER A 91 -3.65 17.23 6.50
C SER A 91 -3.16 18.61 6.93
N SER A 92 -2.89 19.49 5.95
CA SER A 92 -2.51 20.89 6.24
C SER A 92 -3.63 21.72 6.90
N MET A 93 -4.86 21.19 6.95
CA MET A 93 -6.00 21.88 7.56
C MET A 93 -6.17 21.54 9.05
N ASN A 94 -5.71 20.36 9.48
CA ASN A 94 -5.84 19.90 10.86
C ASN A 94 -4.76 18.85 11.15
N SER A 95 -3.84 19.18 12.06
CA SER A 95 -2.71 18.32 12.45
C SER A 95 -3.11 17.01 13.14
N GLY A 96 -4.33 16.92 13.69
CA GLY A 96 -4.91 15.69 14.22
C GLY A 96 -5.55 14.79 13.16
N THR A 97 -5.41 15.13 11.87
CA THR A 97 -6.00 14.35 10.78
C THR A 97 -5.00 14.10 9.65
N VAL A 98 -5.19 12.97 8.97
CA VAL A 98 -4.48 12.62 7.74
C VAL A 98 -5.47 12.50 6.60
N LYS A 99 -5.05 12.83 5.37
CA LYS A 99 -5.82 12.54 4.16
C LYS A 99 -5.43 11.17 3.65
N LEU A 100 -6.36 10.23 3.74
CA LEU A 100 -6.22 8.86 3.28
C LEU A 100 -6.75 8.73 1.85
N TYR A 101 -5.90 8.25 0.95
CA TYR A 101 -6.19 7.97 -0.46
C TYR A 101 -6.16 6.46 -0.68
N VAL A 102 -7.32 5.88 -0.98
CA VAL A 102 -7.46 4.44 -1.21
C VAL A 102 -8.00 4.20 -2.62
N SER A 103 -7.35 3.30 -3.35
CA SER A 103 -7.87 2.76 -4.60
C SER A 103 -7.76 1.24 -4.56
N GLY A 104 -8.72 0.57 -5.18
CA GLY A 104 -8.76 -0.88 -5.20
C GLY A 104 -9.64 -1.43 -6.29
N ILE A 105 -9.73 -2.75 -6.31
CA ILE A 105 -10.50 -3.52 -7.27
C ILE A 105 -11.25 -4.61 -6.52
N VAL A 106 -12.54 -4.75 -6.81
CA VAL A 106 -13.32 -5.94 -6.49
C VAL A 106 -13.30 -6.85 -7.73
N HIS A 107 -12.49 -7.90 -7.67
CA HIS A 107 -12.44 -8.92 -8.71
C HIS A 107 -13.61 -9.89 -8.50
N LYS A 108 -14.48 -10.00 -9.49
CA LYS A 108 -15.66 -10.84 -9.48
C LYS A 108 -15.49 -12.03 -10.40
N ASN A 109 -15.89 -13.21 -9.93
CA ASN A 109 -16.03 -14.41 -10.74
C ASN A 109 -17.49 -14.88 -10.71
N ILE A 110 -18.17 -14.69 -11.83
CA ILE A 110 -19.60 -14.94 -12.00
C ILE A 110 -19.80 -16.27 -12.72
N GLN A 111 -20.52 -17.19 -12.09
CA GLN A 111 -20.94 -18.47 -12.65
C GLN A 111 -22.43 -18.44 -12.93
N TYR A 112 -22.82 -18.67 -14.18
CA TYR A 112 -24.22 -18.59 -14.60
C TYR A 112 -24.59 -19.64 -15.66
N ILE A 113 -25.89 -19.88 -15.83
CA ILE A 113 -26.43 -20.75 -16.90
C ILE A 113 -27.21 -19.92 -17.92
N ASP A 114 -27.10 -20.28 -19.20
CA ASP A 114 -27.74 -19.56 -20.31
C ASP A 114 -29.15 -20.07 -20.67
N GLN A 115 -29.50 -21.31 -20.31
CA GLN A 115 -30.82 -21.92 -20.54
C GLN A 115 -31.05 -23.18 -19.67
N CYS A 116 -32.27 -23.75 -19.66
CA CYS A 116 -32.64 -24.91 -18.82
C CYS A 116 -31.71 -26.12 -18.95
N SER A 117 -31.32 -26.44 -20.19
CA SER A 117 -30.39 -27.51 -20.54
C SER A 117 -29.07 -26.90 -21.07
N GLY A 118 -28.70 -25.76 -20.49
CA GLY A 118 -27.57 -24.94 -20.92
C GLY A 118 -26.25 -25.36 -20.30
N PHE A 119 -25.18 -24.69 -20.73
CA PHE A 119 -23.86 -24.86 -20.14
C PHE A 119 -23.66 -23.88 -18.99
N MET A 120 -22.92 -24.30 -17.97
CA MET A 120 -22.38 -23.36 -16.97
C MET A 120 -21.28 -22.52 -17.63
N ARG A 121 -21.34 -21.21 -17.44
CA ARG A 121 -20.38 -20.24 -17.97
C ARG A 121 -19.71 -19.50 -16.81
N ASP A 122 -18.41 -19.30 -16.95
CA ASP A 122 -17.61 -18.45 -16.08
C ASP A 122 -17.37 -17.09 -16.77
N HIS A 123 -17.55 -16.01 -16.02
CA HIS A 123 -17.23 -14.66 -16.45
C HIS A 123 -16.54 -13.90 -15.33
N SER A 124 -15.33 -13.43 -15.58
CA SER A 124 -14.55 -12.65 -14.63
C SER A 124 -14.58 -11.17 -15.01
N VAL A 125 -14.80 -10.30 -14.04
CA VAL A 125 -14.82 -8.84 -14.24
C VAL A 125 -14.21 -8.12 -13.05
N ASP A 126 -13.49 -7.04 -13.31
CA ASP A 126 -12.90 -6.18 -12.29
C ASP A 126 -13.72 -4.91 -12.13
N VAL A 127 -14.14 -4.62 -10.90
CA VAL A 127 -14.85 -3.38 -10.56
C VAL A 127 -13.91 -2.48 -9.75
N PRO A 128 -13.32 -1.43 -10.36
CA PRO A 128 -12.42 -0.53 -9.65
C PRO A 128 -13.19 0.43 -8.73
N PHE A 129 -12.57 0.82 -7.63
CA PHE A 129 -13.08 1.85 -6.73
C PHE A 129 -11.96 2.79 -6.26
N THR A 130 -12.33 4.01 -5.88
CA THR A 130 -11.40 4.99 -5.30
C THR A 130 -12.14 5.83 -4.26
N CYS A 131 -11.46 6.12 -3.16
CA CYS A 131 -11.97 6.89 -2.03
C CYS A 131 -10.88 7.82 -1.50
N ILE A 132 -11.29 9.02 -1.10
CA ILE A 132 -10.44 9.99 -0.40
C ILE A 132 -11.19 10.39 0.86
N GLN A 133 -10.57 10.21 2.01
CA GLN A 133 -11.20 10.47 3.30
C GLN A 133 -10.23 11.17 4.25
N ALA A 134 -10.73 12.15 5.00
CA ALA A 134 -10.01 12.70 6.15
C ALA A 134 -10.22 11.78 7.35
N VAL A 135 -9.12 11.36 7.97
CA VAL A 135 -9.09 10.37 9.04
C VAL A 135 -8.41 10.99 10.25
N GLU A 136 -9.06 10.90 11.40
CA GLU A 136 -8.47 11.29 12.68
C GLU A 136 -7.39 10.29 13.12
N VAL A 137 -6.28 10.81 13.64
CA VAL A 137 -5.17 10.02 14.17
C VAL A 137 -5.01 10.27 15.65
N PHE A 138 -4.76 9.20 16.40
CA PHE A 138 -4.68 9.24 17.86
C PHE A 138 -3.25 9.38 18.36
N ASN A 139 -2.29 8.82 17.60
CA ASN A 139 -0.88 9.15 17.75
C ASN A 139 -0.49 10.10 16.61
N GLN A 140 0.18 11.19 16.95
CA GLN A 140 0.54 12.18 15.94
C GLN A 140 1.61 11.62 14.98
N PRO A 141 1.46 11.87 13.67
CA PRO A 141 2.51 11.58 12.72
C PRO A 141 3.72 12.48 13.00
N THR A 142 4.92 11.99 12.72
CA THR A 142 6.13 12.82 12.74
C THR A 142 5.98 13.96 11.73
N GLU A 143 6.29 15.18 12.16
CA GLU A 143 6.22 16.36 11.31
C GLU A 143 7.07 16.19 10.04
N GLU A 144 6.48 16.50 8.89
CA GLU A 144 7.18 16.46 7.61
C GLU A 144 8.11 17.67 7.48
N ILE A 145 9.41 17.41 7.31
CA ILE A 145 10.38 18.46 7.01
C ILE A 145 10.44 18.64 5.49
N LEU A 146 10.22 19.88 5.03
CA LEU A 146 10.23 20.19 3.60
C LEU A 146 11.67 20.35 3.09
N SER A 147 11.96 19.73 1.95
CA SER A 147 13.24 19.85 1.26
C SER A 147 13.31 21.14 0.43
N ASN A 148 14.49 21.76 0.37
CA ASN A 148 14.74 22.91 -0.51
C ASN A 148 15.77 22.54 -1.59
N LYS A 149 15.26 22.10 -2.74
CA LYS A 149 16.06 21.74 -3.93
C LYS A 149 16.26 22.90 -4.90
N ASN A 150 15.46 23.96 -4.78
CA ASN A 150 15.53 25.15 -5.63
C ASN A 150 16.00 26.34 -4.79
N SER A 151 17.24 26.26 -4.33
CA SER A 151 17.86 27.34 -3.59
C SER A 151 18.30 28.44 -4.56
N ILE A 152 17.73 29.63 -4.40
CA ILE A 152 18.22 30.88 -5.04
C ILE A 152 19.50 31.38 -4.32
N SER A 153 19.89 30.73 -3.22
CA SER A 153 21.06 31.09 -2.43
C SER A 153 22.34 30.55 -3.07
N GLU A 154 22.95 31.40 -3.89
CA GLU A 154 24.25 31.16 -4.49
C GLU A 154 25.38 31.49 -3.52
N ARG A 155 26.39 30.62 -3.47
CA ARG A 155 27.66 30.93 -2.84
C ARG A 155 28.47 31.81 -3.78
N ARG A 156 28.68 33.06 -3.38
CA ARG A 156 29.47 34.06 -4.11
C ARG A 156 30.63 34.51 -3.23
N PHE A 157 31.81 34.62 -3.83
CA PHE A 157 33.00 35.15 -3.17
C PHE A 157 33.39 36.49 -3.80
N ILE A 158 34.14 37.32 -3.09
CA ILE A 158 34.65 38.57 -3.62
C ILE A 158 35.76 38.30 -4.65
N ASP A 159 35.78 39.07 -5.75
CA ASP A 159 36.81 38.95 -6.77
C ASP A 159 38.19 39.43 -6.28
N LYS A 160 39.25 39.10 -7.02
CA LYS A 160 40.62 39.46 -6.64
C LYS A 160 40.86 40.98 -6.55
N LYS A 161 39.99 41.79 -7.14
CA LYS A 161 40.09 43.26 -7.13
C LYS A 161 39.33 43.86 -5.94
N GLY A 162 38.50 43.09 -5.24
CA GLY A 162 37.65 43.57 -4.16
C GLY A 162 36.44 44.38 -4.64
N LEU A 163 36.14 44.38 -5.94
CA LEU A 163 35.19 45.31 -6.57
C LEU A 163 33.93 44.63 -7.12
N GLY A 164 33.81 43.32 -6.94
CA GLY A 164 32.65 42.56 -7.39
C GLY A 164 32.67 41.11 -6.94
N ALA A 165 31.67 40.34 -7.38
CA ALA A 165 31.63 38.90 -7.14
C ALA A 165 32.49 38.15 -8.15
N ASP A 166 33.30 37.20 -7.68
CA ASP A 166 34.15 36.35 -8.50
C ASP A 166 33.30 35.56 -9.50
N ARG A 167 33.68 35.58 -10.77
CA ARG A 167 33.00 34.85 -11.86
C ARG A 167 33.57 33.45 -12.05
N CYS A 168 34.73 33.15 -11.45
CA CYS A 168 35.41 31.87 -11.58
C CYS A 168 35.05 30.88 -10.47
N THR A 169 34.37 31.32 -9.41
CA THR A 169 33.89 30.49 -8.32
C THR A 169 32.38 30.63 -8.14
N SER A 170 31.67 29.50 -8.13
CA SER A 170 30.23 29.43 -7.92
C SER A 170 29.86 28.15 -7.17
N GLY A 171 28.70 28.16 -6.52
CA GLY A 171 28.12 27.01 -5.85
C GLY A 171 26.72 27.33 -5.32
N ALA A 172 25.99 26.31 -4.89
CA ALA A 172 24.66 26.45 -4.30
C ALA A 172 24.57 25.57 -3.04
N PHE A 173 23.70 25.96 -2.11
CA PHE A 173 23.35 25.14 -0.94
C PHE A 173 21.93 24.62 -1.12
N THR A 174 21.77 23.30 -1.22
CA THR A 174 20.47 22.62 -1.30
C THR A 174 20.36 21.58 -0.20
N GLU A 175 19.17 21.38 0.32
CA GLU A 175 18.90 20.40 1.39
C GLU A 175 17.74 19.47 1.00
N GLU A 176 17.84 18.21 1.43
CA GLU A 176 16.85 17.17 1.18
C GLU A 176 16.61 16.36 2.46
N TYR A 177 15.33 16.25 2.85
CA TYR A 177 14.86 15.48 3.98
C TYR A 177 14.08 14.27 3.47
N PHE A 178 14.38 13.09 4.01
CA PHE A 178 13.73 11.83 3.67
C PHE A 178 12.76 11.44 4.78
N ASN A 179 11.57 12.03 4.77
CA ASN A 179 10.54 11.78 5.79
C ASN A 179 10.04 10.32 5.76
N GLU A 180 9.78 9.75 6.94
CA GLU A 180 9.18 8.42 7.06
C GLU A 180 7.70 8.45 6.63
N PRO A 181 7.29 7.60 5.66
CA PRO A 181 5.92 7.64 5.15
C PRO A 181 4.94 6.98 6.12
N ILE A 182 3.68 7.40 6.05
CA ILE A 182 2.57 6.67 6.68
C ILE A 182 2.22 5.47 5.82
N LYS A 183 2.49 4.27 6.33
CA LYS A 183 2.19 2.98 5.72
C LYS A 183 0.79 2.53 6.08
N CYS A 184 0.08 1.99 5.10
CA CYS A 184 -1.16 1.28 5.32
C CYS A 184 -0.92 -0.23 5.51
N LYS A 185 -1.68 -0.84 6.41
CA LYS A 185 -1.83 -2.29 6.50
C LYS A 185 -3.32 -2.65 6.48
N LEU A 186 -3.76 -3.29 5.40
CA LEU A 186 -5.12 -3.85 5.33
C LEU A 186 -5.23 -5.03 6.30
N LEU A 187 -6.18 -4.94 7.23
CA LEU A 187 -6.44 -5.97 8.24
C LEU A 187 -7.64 -6.84 7.86
N TYR A 188 -8.64 -6.24 7.25
CA TYR A 188 -9.90 -6.90 6.91
C TYR A 188 -10.59 -6.17 5.76
N SER A 189 -11.38 -6.91 4.98
CA SER A 189 -12.23 -6.36 3.93
C SER A 189 -13.50 -7.18 3.79
N PHE A 190 -14.61 -6.54 3.45
CA PHE A 190 -15.85 -7.22 3.08
C PHE A 190 -16.52 -6.53 1.89
N VAL A 191 -17.43 -7.27 1.26
CA VAL A 191 -18.35 -6.76 0.25
C VAL A 191 -19.75 -7.12 0.69
N ASN A 192 -20.64 -6.14 0.71
CA ASN A 192 -22.05 -6.30 1.00
C ASN A 192 -22.83 -5.69 -0.18
N ASP A 193 -23.48 -6.53 -0.99
CA ASP A 193 -23.98 -6.14 -2.30
C ASP A 193 -25.43 -6.56 -2.58
N ILE A 194 -26.05 -5.85 -3.53
CA ILE A 194 -27.34 -6.19 -4.12
C ILE A 194 -27.27 -6.12 -5.65
N ASP A 195 -27.70 -7.19 -6.30
CA ASP A 195 -27.72 -7.35 -7.75
C ASP A 195 -29.10 -7.02 -8.33
N LEU A 196 -29.16 -6.08 -9.27
CA LEU A 196 -30.37 -5.75 -10.03
C LEU A 196 -30.23 -6.26 -11.46
N PHE A 197 -30.90 -7.37 -11.76
CA PHE A 197 -30.91 -7.96 -13.11
C PHE A 197 -31.74 -7.11 -14.07
N LYS A 198 -31.21 -6.86 -15.27
CA LYS A 198 -31.80 -5.97 -16.29
C LYS A 198 -31.67 -6.56 -17.70
N ASP A 199 -32.40 -5.95 -18.62
CA ASP A 199 -32.42 -6.29 -20.05
C ASP A 199 -32.86 -7.73 -20.27
N PHE A 200 -34.08 -8.03 -19.80
CA PHE A 200 -34.69 -9.35 -19.95
C PHE A 200 -35.17 -9.58 -21.38
N ASP A 201 -34.84 -10.75 -21.93
CA ASP A 201 -35.39 -11.22 -23.21
C ASP A 201 -36.77 -11.87 -23.04
N ASN A 202 -37.41 -12.21 -24.17
CA ASN A 202 -38.72 -12.87 -24.19
C ASN A 202 -38.74 -14.26 -23.51
N TRP A 203 -37.56 -14.82 -23.18
CA TRP A 203 -37.41 -16.09 -22.48
C TRP A 203 -37.06 -15.92 -21.00
N GLY A 204 -37.10 -14.69 -20.49
CA GLY A 204 -36.85 -14.37 -19.07
C GLY A 204 -35.38 -14.43 -18.67
N ARG A 205 -34.45 -14.30 -19.63
CA ARG A 205 -33.00 -14.23 -19.36
C ARG A 205 -32.53 -12.79 -19.38
N PHE A 206 -31.60 -12.43 -18.51
CA PHE A 206 -31.04 -11.09 -18.40
C PHE A 206 -29.60 -11.05 -18.92
N SER A 207 -29.20 -9.95 -19.57
CA SER A 207 -27.81 -9.76 -20.03
C SER A 207 -27.02 -8.75 -19.21
N ARG A 208 -27.67 -8.01 -18.32
CA ARG A 208 -27.05 -6.93 -17.55
C ARG A 208 -27.34 -7.04 -16.06
N ILE A 209 -26.34 -6.76 -15.25
CA ILE A 209 -26.44 -6.72 -13.79
C ILE A 209 -26.01 -5.31 -13.37
N THR A 210 -26.94 -4.51 -12.86
CA THR A 210 -26.59 -3.28 -12.15
C THR A 210 -26.45 -3.62 -10.68
N GLU A 211 -25.23 -3.54 -10.17
CA GLU A 211 -24.91 -3.90 -8.80
C GLU A 211 -24.67 -2.63 -7.98
N LYS A 212 -25.16 -2.65 -6.73
CA LYS A 212 -24.81 -1.66 -5.71
C LYS A 212 -24.14 -2.41 -4.58
N MET A 213 -22.92 -2.02 -4.23
CA MET A 213 -22.13 -2.69 -3.21
C MET A 213 -21.47 -1.72 -2.25
N GLU A 214 -21.43 -2.13 -0.99
CA GLU A 214 -20.61 -1.57 0.06
C GLU A 214 -19.32 -2.36 0.13
N VAL A 215 -18.18 -1.69 -0.11
CA VAL A 215 -16.86 -2.26 0.13
C VAL A 215 -16.34 -1.71 1.45
N GLY A 216 -16.33 -2.54 2.48
CA GLY A 216 -15.79 -2.18 3.79
C GLY A 216 -14.35 -2.62 3.94
N LEU A 217 -13.51 -1.74 4.48
CA LEU A 217 -12.07 -1.94 4.66
C LEU A 217 -11.65 -1.57 6.08
N LYS A 218 -10.87 -2.42 6.73
CA LYS A 218 -10.20 -2.10 8.00
C LYS A 218 -8.71 -1.89 7.76
N ILE A 219 -8.24 -0.66 7.89
CA ILE A 219 -6.86 -0.26 7.55
C ILE A 219 -6.17 0.25 8.80
N LYS A 220 -5.01 -0.32 9.14
CA LYS A 220 -4.12 0.22 10.17
C LYS A 220 -3.13 1.18 9.51
N LEU A 221 -3.04 2.39 10.05
CA LEU A 221 -2.05 3.39 9.67
C LEU A 221 -0.84 3.27 10.60
N LEU A 222 0.34 3.13 10.02
CA LEU A 222 1.61 2.93 10.73
C LEU A 222 2.63 3.95 10.24
N GLN A 223 3.45 4.48 11.13
CA GLN A 223 4.63 5.26 10.75
C GLN A 223 5.79 4.85 11.64
N LYS A 224 6.99 4.75 11.05
CA LYS A 224 8.19 4.50 11.83
C LYS A 224 8.57 5.78 12.57
N GLN A 225 8.65 5.73 13.89
CA GLN A 225 8.95 6.88 14.74
C GLN A 225 9.92 6.48 15.85
N GLN A 226 10.73 7.44 16.29
CA GLN A 226 11.53 7.31 17.50
C GLN A 226 10.65 7.60 18.71
N VAL A 227 10.50 6.61 19.60
CA VAL A 227 9.63 6.70 20.78
C VAL A 227 10.48 6.60 22.04
N ASN A 228 10.19 7.47 23.01
CA ASN A 228 10.75 7.37 24.35
C ASN A 228 9.99 6.30 25.15
N LEU A 229 10.71 5.28 25.62
CA LEU A 229 10.14 4.13 26.31
C LEU A 229 9.79 4.43 27.79
N ASP A 230 10.30 5.52 28.36
CA ASP A 230 10.02 5.89 29.75
C ASP A 230 8.68 6.61 29.94
N TYR A 231 8.05 7.07 28.84
CA TYR A 231 6.85 7.92 28.91
C TYR A 231 5.53 7.16 29.19
N CYS A 232 5.58 5.84 29.36
CA CYS A 232 4.40 5.02 29.67
C CYS A 232 3.83 5.21 31.10
N ASN A 233 4.47 6.03 31.94
CA ASN A 233 4.11 6.19 33.36
C ASN A 233 3.51 7.57 33.72
N ALA A 234 3.12 8.41 32.75
CA ALA A 234 2.48 9.69 33.08
C ALA A 234 1.05 9.45 33.64
N PRO A 235 0.69 9.98 34.83
CA PRO A 235 -0.68 9.93 35.33
C PRO A 235 -1.64 10.62 34.35
N GLU A 236 -2.87 10.12 34.24
CA GLU A 236 -3.94 10.81 33.52
C GLU A 236 -4.06 12.27 34.02
N PRO A 237 -4.30 13.25 33.13
CA PRO A 237 -4.57 14.61 33.58
C PRO A 237 -5.87 14.61 34.40
N GLU A 238 -5.78 14.98 35.69
CA GLU A 238 -6.93 15.25 36.53
C GLU A 238 -7.76 16.35 35.87
N TYR A 239 -8.98 16.01 35.42
CA TYR A 239 -9.99 17.00 35.07
C TYR A 239 -10.43 17.69 36.37
N ASP A 240 -9.99 18.93 36.55
CA ASP A 240 -10.43 19.77 37.66
C ASP A 240 -11.90 20.16 37.45
N GLU A 241 -12.82 19.38 38.04
CA GLU A 241 -14.23 19.75 38.23
C GLU A 241 -14.34 20.86 39.29
N SER A 242 -13.82 22.05 38.99
CA SER A 242 -14.07 23.23 39.81
C SER A 242 -14.23 24.50 38.98
N SER A 243 -15.29 24.55 38.20
CA SER A 243 -15.97 25.82 37.87
C SER A 243 -17.47 25.58 37.68
N SER A 244 -18.14 25.46 38.83
CA SER A 244 -19.59 25.75 38.95
C SER A 244 -19.83 27.26 38.88
#